data_AF-A0A851TKS5-F1
#
_entry.id   AF-A0A851TKS5-F1
#
_cell.length_a   1.000
_cell.length_b   1.000
_cell.length_c   1.000
_cell.angle_alpha   90.00
_cell.angle_beta   90.00
_cell.angle_gamma   90.00
#
_symmetry.space_group_name_H-M   'P 1'
#
loop_
_entity.id
_entity.type
_entity.pdbx_description
1 polymer ?
#
loop_
_entity_poly.entity_id
_entity_poly.type
_entity_poly.pdbx_seq_one_letter_code
_entity_poly.pdbx_strand_id
1 'polypeptide(L)'
;LQGSRQLQEKSLKISSTLYVGNLSFYTTEEQIQELFSKCGDVKRIVMGLDKIKKTPCGFCFVEYYTRADAEHAMRFINGTRLDDRIIRTDWDAGFKEGRQYGRGKTGGQ
;
A
#
# COMPACT_ATOMS: atom_id res chain seq x y z
N LEU A 1 7.95 -26.70 -5.01
CA LEU A 1 6.75 -25.87 -5.33
C LEU A 1 5.79 -25.66 -4.15
N GLN A 2 6.02 -26.27 -2.97
CA GLN A 2 5.22 -26.04 -1.75
C GLN A 2 5.85 -25.01 -0.79
N GLY A 3 7.19 -24.90 -0.78
CA GLY A 3 7.91 -23.98 0.11
C GLY A 3 7.76 -22.49 -0.22
N SER A 4 7.56 -22.12 -1.49
CA SER A 4 7.44 -20.71 -1.90
C SER A 4 6.17 -20.05 -1.34
N ARG A 5 5.05 -20.77 -1.32
CA ARG A 5 3.78 -20.28 -0.78
C ARG A 5 3.83 -20.10 0.73
N GLN A 6 4.39 -21.07 1.46
CA GLN A 6 4.52 -20.99 2.91
C GLN A 6 5.43 -19.82 3.34
N LEU A 7 6.52 -19.57 2.60
CA LEU A 7 7.39 -18.42 2.85
C LEU A 7 6.67 -17.08 2.61
N GLN A 8 5.83 -17.01 1.58
CA GLN A 8 5.02 -15.82 1.30
C GLN A 8 4.00 -15.58 2.42
N GLU A 9 3.26 -16.61 2.85
CA GLU A 9 2.31 -16.52 3.95
C GLU A 9 2.99 -16.10 5.26
N LYS A 10 4.18 -16.65 5.55
CA LYS A 10 4.98 -16.24 6.71
C LYS A 10 5.38 -14.77 6.61
N SER A 11 5.81 -14.30 5.44
CA SER A 11 6.19 -12.90 5.23
C SER A 11 5.01 -11.96 5.42
N LEU A 12 3.82 -12.30 4.90
CA LEU A 12 2.61 -11.49 5.08
C LEU A 12 2.19 -11.36 6.56
N LYS A 13 2.38 -12.42 7.35
CA LYS A 13 2.02 -12.42 8.79
C LYS A 13 2.90 -11.52 9.65
N ILE A 14 4.16 -11.31 9.26
CA ILE A 14 5.12 -10.52 10.04
C ILE A 14 5.37 -9.12 9.48
N SER A 15 4.85 -8.82 8.28
CA SER A 15 5.13 -7.57 7.57
C SER A 15 4.43 -6.37 8.20
N SER A 16 5.10 -5.22 8.25
CA SER A 16 4.51 -3.92 8.56
C SER A 16 4.14 -3.10 7.32
N THR A 17 4.17 -3.71 6.14
CA THR A 17 3.84 -3.06 4.87
C THR A 17 2.41 -3.38 4.44
N LEU A 18 1.68 -2.33 4.07
CA LEU A 18 0.36 -2.40 3.46
C LEU A 18 0.42 -1.97 2.00
N TYR A 19 -0.30 -2.69 1.15
CA TYR A 19 -0.74 -2.18 -0.14
C TYR A 19 -2.02 -1.37 0.09
N VAL A 20 -2.11 -0.18 -0.49
CA VAL A 20 -3.30 0.67 -0.44
C VAL A 20 -3.78 0.90 -1.86
N GLY A 21 -4.96 0.39 -2.18
CA GLY A 21 -5.55 0.47 -3.52
C GLY A 21 -6.81 1.31 -3.56
N ASN A 22 -7.31 1.49 -4.79
CA ASN A 22 -8.50 2.27 -5.10
C ASN A 22 -8.38 3.78 -4.78
N LEU A 23 -7.15 4.30 -4.74
CA LEU A 23 -6.90 5.73 -4.55
C LEU A 23 -7.36 6.54 -5.76
N SER A 24 -7.61 7.84 -5.55
CA SER A 24 -7.77 8.77 -6.67
C SER A 24 -6.43 8.92 -7.38
N PHE A 25 -6.44 9.21 -8.68
CA PHE A 25 -5.20 9.55 -9.39
C PHE A 25 -4.63 10.90 -8.97
N TYR A 26 -5.40 11.68 -8.22
CA TYR A 26 -4.99 12.97 -7.66
C TYR A 26 -4.58 12.90 -6.18
N THR A 27 -4.76 11.74 -5.52
CA THR A 27 -4.37 11.58 -4.12
C THR A 27 -2.85 11.73 -4.00
N THR A 28 -2.41 12.63 -3.11
CA THR A 28 -0.98 12.94 -2.91
C THR A 28 -0.36 12.10 -1.80
N GLU A 29 0.97 12.05 -1.77
CA GLU A 29 1.71 11.36 -0.70
C GLU A 29 1.44 12.00 0.67
N GLU A 30 1.28 13.33 0.72
CA GLU A 30 0.97 14.07 1.94
C GLU A 30 -0.39 13.70 2.52
N GLN A 31 -1.41 13.52 1.68
CA GLN A 31 -2.74 13.07 2.13
C GLN A 31 -2.68 11.64 2.68
N ILE A 32 -1.88 10.76 2.06
CA ILE A 32 -1.64 9.41 2.57
C ILE A 32 -0.92 9.48 3.91
N GLN A 33 0.13 10.30 4.03
CA GLN A 33 0.86 10.52 5.28
C GLN A 33 -0.09 10.98 6.39
N GLU A 34 -0.91 12.00 6.14
CA GLU A 34 -1.84 12.54 7.13
C GLU A 34 -2.85 11.49 7.63
N LEU A 35 -3.45 10.73 6.71
CA LEU A 35 -4.43 9.70 7.06
C LEU A 35 -3.77 8.54 7.81
N PHE A 36 -2.67 8.00 7.30
CA PHE A 36 -2.04 6.80 7.84
C PHE A 36 -1.25 7.08 9.14
N SER A 37 -0.78 8.31 9.37
CA SER A 37 -0.20 8.72 10.66
C SER A 37 -1.17 8.64 11.83
N LYS A 38 -2.49 8.57 11.61
CA LYS A 38 -3.49 8.37 12.69
C LYS A 38 -3.40 7.00 13.36
N CYS A 39 -2.75 6.03 12.72
CA CYS A 39 -2.63 4.66 13.24
C CYS A 39 -1.24 4.33 13.79
N GLY A 40 -0.25 5.19 13.57
CA GLY A 40 1.12 5.05 14.09
C GLY A 40 2.15 5.72 13.19
N ASP A 41 3.43 5.52 13.52
CA ASP A 41 4.53 6.17 12.81
C ASP A 41 4.80 5.49 11.46
N VAL A 42 4.57 6.24 10.39
CA VAL A 42 4.84 5.79 9.02
C VAL A 42 6.34 5.91 8.77
N LYS A 43 6.95 4.77 8.43
CA LYS A 43 8.38 4.69 8.10
C LYS A 43 8.65 5.11 6.67
N ARG A 44 7.77 4.73 5.75
CA ARG A 44 7.93 5.00 4.31
C ARG A 44 6.60 4.93 3.58
N ILE A 45 6.40 5.84 2.63
CA ILE A 45 5.36 5.73 1.61
C ILE A 45 6.03 5.52 0.25
N VAL A 46 5.41 4.72 -0.61
CA VAL A 46 5.82 4.56 -2.00
C VAL A 46 4.59 4.69 -2.89
N MET A 47 4.49 5.81 -3.60
CA MET A 47 3.40 6.06 -4.54
C MET A 47 3.48 5.13 -5.75
N GLY A 48 2.35 4.54 -6.12
CA GLY A 48 2.21 3.68 -7.29
C GLY A 48 2.08 4.49 -8.57
N LEU A 49 2.94 4.23 -9.53
CA LEU A 49 3.03 4.92 -10.80
C LEU A 49 2.68 4.01 -11.97
N ASP A 50 2.06 4.59 -12.99
CA ASP A 50 1.93 3.96 -14.30
C ASP A 50 3.33 3.64 -14.85
N LYS A 51 3.55 2.40 -15.29
CA LYS A 51 4.86 1.93 -15.76
C LYS A 51 5.37 2.72 -16.97
N ILE A 52 4.47 3.22 -17.82
CA ILE A 52 4.79 3.93 -19.06
C ILE A 52 4.77 5.44 -18.82
N LYS A 53 3.65 5.97 -18.35
CA LYS A 53 3.42 7.42 -18.19
C LYS A 53 4.11 8.02 -16.97
N LYS A 54 4.54 7.18 -16.02
CA LYS A 54 5.16 7.59 -14.75
C LYS A 54 4.30 8.55 -13.92
N THR A 55 2.99 8.42 -14.03
CA THR A 55 2.00 9.22 -13.28
C THR A 55 1.29 8.37 -12.23
N PRO A 56 0.74 8.94 -11.15
CA PRO A 56 0.01 8.17 -10.13
C PRO A 56 -1.09 7.31 -10.75
N CYS A 57 -1.19 6.05 -10.32
CA CYS A 57 -2.12 5.07 -10.91
C CYS A 57 -3.03 4.37 -9.89
N GLY A 58 -3.35 5.07 -8.79
CA GLY A 58 -4.44 4.66 -7.88
C GLY A 58 -4.04 3.62 -6.83
N PHE A 59 -2.75 3.50 -6.52
CA PHE A 59 -2.27 2.77 -5.34
C PHE A 59 -1.02 3.39 -4.74
N CYS A 60 -0.68 2.97 -3.53
CA CYS A 60 0.62 3.15 -2.91
C CYS A 60 0.95 1.97 -2.00
N PHE A 61 2.17 1.98 -1.46
CA PHE A 61 2.55 1.16 -0.31
C PHE A 61 2.79 2.06 0.89
N VAL A 62 2.34 1.62 2.06
CA VAL A 62 2.62 2.27 3.34
C VAL A 62 3.35 1.26 4.22
N GLU A 63 4.56 1.61 4.65
CA GLU A 63 5.35 0.83 5.59
C GLU A 63 5.35 1.54 6.94
N TYR A 64 4.89 0.85 7.98
CA TYR A 64 5.00 1.31 9.38
C TYR A 64 6.31 0.83 10.00
N TYR A 65 6.74 1.51 11.07
CA TYR A 65 7.85 1.03 11.91
C TYR A 65 7.48 -0.27 12.63
N THR A 66 6.21 -0.43 13.03
CA THR A 66 5.74 -1.63 13.74
C THR A 66 4.61 -2.33 13.00
N ARG A 67 4.49 -3.64 13.23
CA ARG A 67 3.37 -4.44 12.74
C ARG A 67 2.04 -4.02 13.37
N ALA A 68 2.05 -3.65 14.65
CA ALA A 68 0.85 -3.26 15.39
C ALA A 68 0.18 -2.02 14.78
N ASP A 69 0.97 -1.03 14.35
CA ASP A 69 0.44 0.18 13.69
C ASP A 69 -0.20 -0.15 12.34
N ALA A 70 0.41 -1.07 11.58
CA ALA A 70 -0.18 -1.57 10.34
C ALA A 70 -1.49 -2.34 10.59
N GLU A 71 -1.61 -3.06 11.71
CA GLU A 71 -2.84 -3.75 12.11
C GLU A 71 -3.94 -2.75 12.49
N HIS A 72 -3.60 -1.66 13.15
CA HIS A 72 -4.52 -0.55 13.39
C HIS A 72 -5.03 0.05 12.08
N ALA A 73 -4.16 0.31 11.10
CA ALA A 73 -4.58 0.81 9.79
C ALA A 73 -5.51 -0.17 9.06
N MET A 74 -5.21 -1.47 9.10
CA MET A 74 -6.09 -2.51 8.55
C MET A 74 -7.47 -2.54 9.22
N ARG A 75 -7.58 -2.18 10.51
CA ARG A 75 -8.83 -2.18 11.28
C ARG A 75 -9.64 -0.90 11.11
N PHE A 76 -8.97 0.25 11.10
CA PHE A 76 -9.62 1.55 11.24
C PHE A 76 -9.61 2.40 9.97
N ILE A 77 -8.64 2.20 9.07
CA ILE A 77 -8.52 2.96 7.82
C ILE A 77 -9.09 2.16 6.63
N ASN A 78 -8.97 0.84 6.64
CA ASN A 78 -9.50 0.01 5.55
C ASN A 78 -11.01 0.24 5.35
N GLY A 79 -11.44 0.49 4.11
CA GLY A 79 -12.83 0.75 3.79
C GLY A 79 -13.33 2.16 4.14
N THR A 80 -12.46 3.05 4.63
CA THR A 80 -12.78 4.47 4.81
C THR A 80 -12.67 5.25 3.50
N ARG A 81 -13.07 6.53 3.50
CA ARG A 81 -13.01 7.41 2.33
C ARG A 81 -11.76 8.27 2.33
N LEU A 82 -11.12 8.39 1.17
CA LEU A 82 -10.10 9.38 0.84
C LEU A 82 -10.37 9.89 -0.59
N ASP A 83 -10.44 11.22 -0.77
CA ASP A 83 -10.83 11.86 -2.04
C ASP A 83 -12.11 11.26 -2.65
N ASP A 84 -13.16 11.13 -1.81
CA ASP A 84 -14.46 10.54 -2.15
C ASP A 84 -14.46 9.05 -2.56
N ARG A 85 -13.31 8.37 -2.48
CA ARG A 85 -13.17 6.96 -2.82
C ARG A 85 -13.01 6.08 -1.59
N ILE A 86 -13.65 4.92 -1.60
CA ILE A 86 -13.45 3.90 -0.56
C ILE A 86 -12.11 3.21 -0.79
N ILE A 87 -11.13 3.46 0.07
CA ILE A 87 -9.79 2.87 -0.08
C ILE A 87 -9.75 1.46 0.48
N ARG A 88 -8.89 0.62 -0.10
CA ARG A 88 -8.70 -0.77 0.34
C ARG A 88 -7.26 -0.98 0.76
N THR A 89 -7.06 -1.54 1.95
CA THR A 89 -5.73 -1.95 2.42
C THR A 89 -5.61 -3.48 2.42
N ASP A 90 -4.45 -3.98 2.00
CA ASP A 90 -4.08 -5.39 2.09
C ASP A 90 -2.68 -5.56 2.67
N TRP A 91 -2.44 -6.70 3.30
CA TRP A 91 -1.09 -7.10 3.69
C TRP A 91 -0.20 -7.27 2.47
N ASP A 92 0.99 -6.69 2.56
CA ASP A 92 2.02 -6.84 1.56
C ASP A 92 3.26 -7.51 2.17
N ALA A 93 3.95 -8.36 1.42
CA ALA A 93 5.10 -9.12 1.93
C ALA A 93 6.37 -8.28 2.12
N GLY A 94 6.29 -6.97 1.87
CA GLY A 94 7.38 -6.02 1.93
C GLY A 94 7.63 -5.37 0.57
N PHE A 95 7.92 -4.07 0.59
CA PHE A 95 8.22 -3.34 -0.63
C PHE A 95 9.51 -3.86 -1.29
N LYS A 96 9.48 -3.96 -2.62
CA LYS A 96 10.65 -4.28 -3.45
C LYS A 96 10.68 -3.30 -4.61
N GLU A 97 11.88 -2.84 -4.95
CA GLU A 97 12.09 -1.94 -6.08
C GLU A 97 11.47 -2.51 -7.37
N GLY A 98 10.84 -1.64 -8.16
CA GLY A 98 10.06 -1.98 -9.33
C GLY A 98 8.59 -2.28 -9.05
N ARG A 99 8.19 -2.52 -7.79
CA ARG A 99 6.77 -2.73 -7.43
C ARG A 99 5.96 -1.44 -7.39
N GLN A 100 6.61 -0.28 -7.38
CA GLN A 100 5.93 1.00 -7.56
C GLN A 100 5.29 1.13 -8.94
N TYR A 101 5.68 0.31 -9.93
CA TYR A 101 5.09 0.38 -11.25
C TYR A 101 3.88 -0.55 -11.40
N GLY A 102 2.80 -0.03 -11.97
CA GLY A 102 1.61 -0.79 -12.37
C GLY A 102 1.95 -1.96 -13.30
N ARG A 103 1.12 -3.02 -13.24
CA ARG A 103 1.35 -4.28 -13.96
C ARG A 103 0.34 -4.54 -15.07
N GLY A 104 -0.66 -3.67 -15.22
CA GLY A 104 -1.60 -3.70 -16.32
C GLY A 104 -0.90 -3.59 -17.68
N LYS A 105 -1.49 -4.19 -18.72
CA LYS A 105 -0.93 -4.18 -20.09
C LYS A 105 -0.66 -2.77 -20.61
N THR A 106 -1.45 -1.79 -20.17
CA THR A 106 -1.35 -0.37 -20.55
C THR A 106 -0.47 0.45 -19.60
N GLY A 107 0.14 -0.17 -18.59
CA GLY A 107 1.03 0.49 -17.61
C GLY A 107 0.37 0.81 -16.27
N GLY A 108 -0.96 0.88 -16.20
CA GLY A 108 -1.72 1.13 -14.97
C GLY A 108 -1.68 -0.03 -13.96
N GLN A 109 -2.44 0.12 -12.87
CA GLN A 109 -2.60 -0.89 -11.82
C GLN A 109 -2.89 -2.29 -12.39
#